data_AF-M1BEE9-F1
#
_entry.id   AF-M1BEE9-F1
#
_cell.length_a   1.000
_cell.length_b   1.000
_cell.length_c   1.000
_cell.angle_alpha   90.00
_cell.angle_beta   90.00
_cell.angle_gamma   90.00
#
_symmetry.space_group_name_H-M   'P 1'
#
loop_
_entity.id
_entity.type
_entity.pdbx_description
1 polymer ?
#
loop_
_entity_poly.entity_id
_entity_poly.type
_entity_poly.pdbx_seq_one_letter_code
_entity_poly.pdbx_strand_id
1 'polypeptide(L)'
;MSPLHKLYFDVVHKIILQRKQRRTHANFLHLTLMELLDTEVPINLPSLIINHMHRVLNQDKNGHAFPYGFWMASIFESFDVPVQVWVSQTVKDVVGRVNHMTLPISMRRLNSPLQRLKYQPAEKEDELAAMTTAHQLERESWEAQVVVLQNELDQERNANIATVRHLTNLLSTQNPSLVP
;
A
#
# COMPACT_ATOMS: atom_id res chain seq x y z
N MET A 1 17.99 -16.01 39.31
CA MET A 1 16.78 -15.43 38.69
C MET A 1 15.61 -15.70 39.63
N SER A 2 15.02 -14.66 40.22
CA SER A 2 13.80 -14.82 41.03
C SER A 2 12.67 -15.41 40.17
N PRO A 3 11.65 -16.05 40.76
CA PRO A 3 10.46 -16.52 40.03
C PRO A 3 9.79 -15.43 39.17
N LEU A 4 9.76 -14.18 39.65
CA LEU A 4 9.18 -13.04 38.94
C LEU A 4 9.94 -12.69 37.66
N HIS A 5 11.27 -12.56 37.74
CA HIS A 5 12.14 -12.36 36.58
C HIS A 5 12.00 -13.48 35.53
N LYS A 6 11.77 -14.73 35.96
CA LYS A 6 11.51 -15.83 35.03
C LYS A 6 10.16 -15.65 34.30
N LEU A 7 9.13 -15.20 35.02
CA LEU A 7 7.83 -14.90 34.44
C LEU A 7 7.92 -13.75 33.42
N TYR A 8 8.59 -12.65 33.77
CA TYR A 8 8.78 -11.53 32.84
C TYR A 8 9.57 -11.94 31.60
N PHE A 9 10.61 -12.75 31.77
CA PHE A 9 11.35 -13.29 30.64
C PHE A 9 10.45 -14.15 29.73
N ASP A 10 9.62 -15.02 30.31
CA ASP A 10 8.67 -15.85 29.56
C ASP A 10 7.64 -14.99 28.81
N VAL A 11 7.07 -13.96 29.44
CA VAL A 11 6.11 -13.04 28.82
C VAL A 11 6.76 -12.28 27.66
N VAL A 12 7.93 -11.66 27.89
CA VAL A 12 8.61 -10.88 26.85
C VAL A 12 9.04 -11.79 25.71
N HIS A 13 9.58 -12.97 25.98
CA HIS A 13 10.11 -13.87 24.96
C HIS A 13 9.03 -14.61 24.16
N LYS A 14 7.94 -15.05 24.80
CA LYS A 14 6.90 -15.86 24.15
C LYS A 14 5.74 -15.04 23.62
N ILE A 15 5.47 -13.86 24.19
CA ILE A 15 4.31 -13.05 23.82
C ILE A 15 4.75 -11.82 23.05
N ILE A 16 5.64 -10.98 23.62
CA ILE A 16 5.96 -9.66 23.07
C ILE A 16 7.01 -9.70 21.96
N LEU A 17 7.99 -10.59 22.05
CA LEU A 17 9.11 -10.71 21.10
C LEU A 17 9.28 -12.16 20.66
N GLN A 18 8.25 -12.71 20.03
CA GLN A 18 8.25 -14.09 19.54
C GLN A 18 9.47 -14.34 18.65
N ARG A 19 10.29 -15.32 19.06
CA ARG A 19 11.46 -15.79 18.31
C ARG A 19 11.41 -17.30 18.20
N LYS A 20 11.70 -17.82 17.01
CA LYS A 20 11.75 -19.28 16.74
C LYS A 20 12.90 -19.98 17.46
N GLN A 21 13.98 -19.27 17.78
CA GLN A 21 15.20 -19.88 18.31
C GLN A 21 15.19 -19.92 19.85
N ARG A 22 15.41 -21.13 20.40
CA ARG A 22 15.55 -21.41 21.84
C ARG A 22 16.83 -20.78 22.41
N ARG A 23 16.92 -19.47 22.46
CA ARG A 23 18.00 -18.81 23.18
C ARG A 23 17.60 -18.75 24.65
N THR A 24 18.29 -19.55 25.46
CA THR A 24 18.32 -19.46 26.93
C THR A 24 18.93 -18.15 27.45
N HIS A 25 19.24 -17.19 26.55
CA HIS A 25 19.90 -15.93 26.86
C HIS A 25 18.99 -14.74 26.54
N ALA A 26 18.82 -13.87 27.53
CA ALA A 26 18.16 -12.59 27.36
C ALA A 26 19.04 -11.63 26.56
N ASN A 27 18.53 -11.18 25.40
CA ASN A 27 19.11 -10.04 24.69
C ASN A 27 18.84 -8.73 25.45
N PHE A 28 19.63 -7.68 25.19
CA PHE A 28 19.45 -6.34 25.76
C PHE A 28 17.99 -5.85 25.68
N LEU A 29 17.35 -6.01 24.51
CA LEU A 29 15.94 -5.67 24.31
C LEU A 29 14.99 -6.41 25.27
N HIS A 30 15.28 -7.68 25.61
CA HIS A 30 14.46 -8.41 26.58
C HIS A 30 14.67 -7.84 27.99
N LEU A 31 15.90 -7.52 28.36
CA LEU A 31 16.21 -6.92 29.66
C LEU A 31 15.53 -5.55 29.82
N THR A 32 15.62 -4.68 28.81
CA THR A 32 14.95 -3.38 28.81
C THR A 32 13.43 -3.53 28.92
N LEU A 33 12.82 -4.49 28.21
CA LEU A 33 11.38 -4.71 28.33
C LEU A 33 10.98 -5.29 29.68
N MET A 34 11.81 -6.17 30.26
CA MET A 34 11.56 -6.68 31.61
C MET A 34 11.62 -5.56 32.64
N GLU A 35 12.58 -4.63 32.52
CA GLU A 35 12.69 -3.44 33.38
C GLU A 35 11.51 -2.47 33.19
N LEU A 36 11.08 -2.23 31.95
CA LEU A 36 9.91 -1.40 31.66
C LEU A 36 8.61 -2.00 32.22
N LEU A 37 8.48 -3.32 32.20
CA LEU A 37 7.35 -4.03 32.83
C LEU A 37 7.41 -3.95 34.35
N ASP A 38 8.59 -4.04 34.95
CA ASP A 38 8.78 -3.95 36.41
C ASP A 38 8.55 -2.54 36.95
N THR A 39 8.87 -1.52 36.14
CA THR A 39 8.69 -0.09 36.46
C THR A 39 7.31 0.46 36.07
N GLU A 40 6.41 -0.39 35.56
CA GLU A 40 5.05 -0.04 35.11
C GLU A 40 5.01 1.13 34.10
N VAL A 41 6.09 1.30 33.33
CA VAL A 41 6.17 2.37 32.33
C VAL A 41 5.26 2.01 31.15
N PRO A 42 4.44 2.94 30.63
CA PRO A 42 3.60 2.67 29.48
C PRO A 42 4.45 2.35 28.24
N ILE A 43 4.25 1.16 27.69
CA ILE A 43 4.95 0.70 26.48
C ILE A 43 3.99 0.79 25.29
N ASN A 44 4.43 1.43 24.21
CA ASN A 44 3.74 1.34 22.92
C ASN A 44 3.98 -0.04 22.29
N LEU A 45 3.23 -1.04 22.79
CA LEU A 45 3.30 -2.42 22.33
C LEU A 45 3.00 -2.58 20.83
N PRO A 46 1.98 -1.92 20.24
CA PRO A 46 1.71 -2.04 18.81
C PRO A 46 2.92 -1.67 17.94
N SER A 47 3.54 -0.52 18.19
CA SER A 47 4.73 -0.09 17.44
C SER A 47 5.91 -1.02 17.64
N LEU A 48 6.11 -1.53 18.87
CA LEU A 48 7.15 -2.51 19.16
C LEU A 48 6.96 -3.82 18.39
N ILE A 49 5.74 -4.34 18.35
CA ILE A 49 5.37 -5.57 17.63
C ILE A 49 5.63 -5.39 16.13
N ILE A 50 5.14 -4.30 15.53
CA ILE A 50 5.32 -4.00 14.10
C ILE A 50 6.81 -3.90 13.74
N ASN A 51 7.59 -3.17 14.54
CA ASN A 51 9.03 -3.04 14.33
C ASN A 51 9.76 -4.38 14.46
N HIS A 52 9.34 -5.24 15.40
CA HIS A 52 9.88 -6.59 15.52
C HIS A 52 9.52 -7.46 14.32
N MET A 53 8.28 -7.41 13.83
CA MET A 53 7.86 -8.12 12.62
C MET A 53 8.70 -7.69 11.42
N HIS A 54 8.81 -6.38 11.17
CA HIS A 54 9.61 -5.84 10.07
C HIS A 54 11.07 -6.30 10.16
N ARG A 55 11.66 -6.25 11.35
CA ARG A 55 13.04 -6.71 11.57
C ARG A 55 13.19 -8.21 11.29
N VAL A 56 12.26 -9.04 11.76
CA VAL A 56 12.32 -10.50 11.56
C VAL A 56 12.14 -10.84 10.08
N LEU A 57 11.17 -10.23 9.39
CA LEU A 57 10.90 -10.51 7.98
C LEU A 57 12.08 -10.09 7.07
N ASN A 58 12.74 -8.97 7.36
CA ASN A 58 13.83 -8.47 6.52
C ASN A 58 15.18 -9.13 6.82
N GLN A 59 15.41 -9.62 8.04
CA GLN A 59 16.68 -10.21 8.44
C GLN A 59 16.75 -11.71 8.15
N ASP A 60 15.61 -12.39 8.03
CA ASP A 60 15.57 -13.85 7.92
C ASP A 60 15.53 -14.30 6.46
N LYS A 61 16.73 -14.45 5.86
CA LYS A 61 16.89 -14.93 4.47
C LYS A 61 16.49 -16.40 4.28
N ASN A 62 16.31 -17.15 5.37
CA ASN A 62 16.13 -18.61 5.34
C ASN A 62 14.66 -19.05 5.42
N GLY A 63 13.71 -18.21 5.01
CA GLY A 63 12.31 -18.58 4.84
C GLY A 63 11.67 -19.09 6.14
N HIS A 64 11.91 -18.41 7.26
CA HIS A 64 11.35 -18.81 8.55
C HIS A 64 9.93 -18.29 8.75
N ALA A 65 9.18 -19.01 9.60
CA ALA A 65 7.78 -18.78 9.90
C ALA A 65 7.50 -17.34 10.40
N PHE A 66 6.42 -16.77 9.90
CA PHE A 66 5.95 -15.42 10.24
C PHE A 66 5.71 -15.28 11.76
N PRO A 67 6.34 -14.30 12.44
CA PRO A 67 6.10 -14.08 13.87
C PRO A 67 4.64 -13.63 14.10
N TYR A 68 4.07 -13.99 15.25
CA TYR A 68 2.67 -13.69 15.60
C TYR A 68 1.62 -14.30 14.67
N GLY A 69 1.93 -15.42 14.02
CA GLY A 69 0.99 -16.11 13.13
C GLY A 69 -0.41 -16.32 13.75
N PHE A 70 -0.49 -16.58 15.06
CA PHE A 70 -1.77 -16.69 15.77
C PHE A 70 -2.59 -15.39 15.77
N TRP A 71 -1.99 -14.24 16.06
CA TRP A 71 -2.69 -12.95 16.02
C TRP A 71 -2.99 -12.49 14.60
N MET A 72 -2.13 -12.86 13.67
CA MET A 72 -2.20 -12.45 12.28
C MET A 72 -3.17 -13.32 11.47
N ALA A 73 -3.47 -14.53 11.95
CA ALA A 73 -4.51 -15.39 11.38
C ALA A 73 -5.85 -14.69 11.26
N SER A 74 -6.29 -14.03 12.33
CA SER A 74 -7.56 -13.28 12.32
C SER A 74 -7.54 -12.11 11.33
N ILE A 75 -6.38 -11.52 11.10
CA ILE A 75 -6.22 -10.44 10.13
C ILE A 75 -6.25 -11.01 8.71
N PHE A 76 -5.45 -12.04 8.40
CA PHE A 76 -5.42 -12.67 7.08
C PHE A 76 -6.78 -13.26 6.67
N GLU A 77 -7.51 -13.85 7.61
CA GLU A 77 -8.89 -14.29 7.40
C GLU A 77 -9.82 -13.11 7.03
N SER A 78 -9.66 -11.96 7.68
CA SER A 78 -10.45 -10.76 7.37
C SER A 78 -10.16 -10.20 5.97
N PHE A 79 -8.93 -10.37 5.49
CA PHE A 79 -8.49 -9.91 4.16
C PHE A 79 -8.62 -10.97 3.08
N ASP A 80 -9.16 -12.17 3.38
CA ASP A 80 -9.35 -13.25 2.42
C ASP A 80 -8.04 -13.74 1.79
N VAL A 81 -6.94 -13.60 2.52
CA VAL A 81 -5.62 -14.04 2.05
C VAL A 81 -5.59 -15.57 2.17
N PRO A 82 -5.37 -16.32 1.06
CA PRO A 82 -5.38 -17.78 1.10
C PRO A 82 -4.16 -18.30 1.86
N VAL A 83 -4.34 -18.64 3.14
CA VAL A 83 -3.31 -19.29 3.95
C VAL A 83 -3.41 -20.80 3.75
N GLN A 84 -2.53 -21.35 2.92
CA GLN A 84 -2.59 -22.75 2.46
C GLN A 84 -2.38 -23.78 3.59
N VAL A 85 -1.59 -23.46 4.63
CA VAL A 85 -1.35 -24.35 5.78
C VAL A 85 -1.12 -23.52 7.05
N TRP A 86 -1.99 -23.66 8.04
CA TRP A 86 -1.73 -23.22 9.40
C TRP A 86 -0.98 -24.30 10.17
N VAL A 87 0.34 -24.18 10.30
CA VAL A 87 1.08 -24.92 11.34
C VAL A 87 1.31 -23.97 12.51
N SER A 88 0.35 -23.93 13.44
CA SER A 88 0.52 -23.19 14.69
C SER A 88 1.62 -23.86 15.51
N GLN A 89 2.77 -23.19 15.67
CA GLN A 89 3.85 -23.68 16.51
C GLN A 89 3.58 -23.30 17.98
N THR A 90 2.98 -24.24 18.71
CA THR A 90 3.14 -24.53 20.15
C THR A 90 2.85 -23.44 21.19
N VAL A 91 1.81 -23.65 22.00
CA VAL A 91 1.91 -23.39 23.44
C VAL A 91 2.73 -24.55 24.02
N LYS A 92 3.93 -24.26 24.51
CA LYS A 92 4.62 -25.20 25.40
C LYS A 92 3.90 -25.06 26.75
N ASP A 93 3.07 -26.03 27.11
CA ASP A 93 2.55 -26.09 28.47
C ASP A 93 3.72 -26.09 29.45
N VAL A 94 3.47 -25.57 30.66
CA VAL A 94 4.46 -25.48 31.75
C VAL A 94 5.16 -26.82 32.03
N VAL A 95 4.59 -27.94 31.56
CA VAL A 95 5.02 -29.34 31.74
C VAL A 95 5.67 -29.97 30.48
N GLY A 96 5.86 -29.22 29.38
CA GLY A 96 6.73 -29.65 28.27
C GLY A 96 6.14 -30.66 27.27
N ARG A 97 4.84 -30.97 27.31
CA ARG A 97 4.16 -31.77 26.28
C ARG A 97 3.67 -30.84 25.15
N VAL A 98 3.84 -31.25 23.89
CA VAL A 98 3.43 -30.48 22.70
C VAL A 98 2.15 -31.08 22.13
N ASN A 99 1.04 -30.35 22.21
CA ASN A 99 -0.22 -30.72 21.56
C ASN A 99 -0.43 -29.83 20.33
N HIS A 100 -0.79 -30.43 19.20
CA HIS A 100 -1.18 -29.72 18.00
C HIS A 100 -2.69 -29.46 18.04
N MET A 101 -3.10 -28.19 17.94
CA MET A 101 -4.52 -27.81 17.89
C MET A 101 -4.82 -27.18 16.55
N THR A 102 -5.66 -27.87 15.77
CA THR A 102 -6.23 -27.36 14.52
C THR A 102 -7.47 -26.55 14.87
N LEU A 103 -7.41 -25.23 14.70
CA LEU A 103 -8.56 -24.36 14.92
C LEU A 103 -9.39 -24.27 13.63
N PRO A 104 -10.68 -24.64 13.64
CA PRO A 104 -11.54 -24.43 12.48
C PRO A 104 -11.75 -22.92 12.24
N ILE A 105 -11.64 -22.55 10.96
CA ILE A 105 -11.81 -21.21 10.40
C ILE A 105 -13.28 -20.83 10.52
N SER A 106 -13.67 -20.15 11.60
CA SER A 106 -14.89 -19.34 11.66
C SER A 106 -14.93 -18.57 12.98
N MET A 107 -14.16 -17.49 13.09
CA MET A 107 -14.46 -16.47 14.09
C MET A 107 -15.03 -15.23 13.41
N ARG A 108 -16.34 -15.31 13.12
CA ARG A 108 -17.15 -14.23 12.54
C ARG A 108 -17.15 -12.96 13.39
N ARG A 109 -17.09 -11.81 12.70
CA ARG A 109 -18.10 -10.73 12.81
C ARG A 109 -18.31 -10.12 11.42
N LEU A 110 -19.56 -10.14 10.96
CA LEU A 110 -20.02 -9.69 9.63
C LEU A 110 -19.91 -8.18 9.38
N ASN A 111 -19.27 -7.42 10.26
CA ASN A 111 -19.18 -5.95 10.24
C ASN A 111 -17.92 -5.44 10.96
N SER A 112 -16.77 -6.08 10.74
CA SER A 112 -15.52 -5.62 11.38
C SER A 112 -14.98 -4.38 10.68
N PRO A 113 -14.31 -3.45 11.39
CA PRO A 113 -13.60 -2.33 10.77
C PRO A 113 -12.63 -2.76 9.65
N LEU A 114 -12.13 -4.00 9.71
CA LEU A 114 -11.27 -4.58 8.68
C LEU A 114 -12.00 -4.87 7.36
N GLN A 115 -13.29 -5.25 7.41
CA GLN A 115 -14.07 -5.37 6.19
C GLN A 115 -14.28 -4.02 5.51
N ARG A 116 -14.48 -2.94 6.28
CA ARG A 116 -14.59 -1.58 5.70
C ARG A 116 -13.30 -1.17 4.97
N LEU A 117 -12.14 -1.52 5.53
CA LEU A 117 -10.85 -1.31 4.88
C LEU A 117 -10.66 -2.18 3.63
N LYS A 118 -11.26 -3.38 3.57
CA LYS A 118 -11.21 -4.25 2.38
C LYS A 118 -11.97 -3.65 1.20
N TYR A 119 -13.10 -2.98 1.43
CA TYR A 119 -13.94 -2.42 0.36
C TYR A 119 -13.57 -0.97 -0.04
N GLN A 120 -12.89 -0.22 0.83
CA GLN A 120 -12.39 1.13 0.54
C GLN A 120 -11.51 1.24 -0.73
N PRO A 121 -10.55 0.33 -1.00
CA PRO A 121 -9.73 0.44 -2.20
C PRO A 121 -10.53 0.22 -3.49
N ALA A 122 -11.51 -0.69 -3.49
CA ALA A 122 -12.37 -0.91 -4.65
C ALA A 122 -13.22 0.33 -4.98
N GLU A 123 -13.80 0.97 -3.97
CA GLU A 123 -14.55 2.21 -4.12
C GLU A 123 -13.66 3.36 -4.68
N LYS A 124 -12.40 3.41 -4.24
CA LYS A 124 -11.42 4.39 -4.72
C LYS A 124 -10.90 4.10 -6.13
N GLU A 125 -10.82 2.83 -6.52
CA GLU A 125 -10.48 2.43 -7.89
C GLU A 125 -11.59 2.81 -8.88
N ASP A 126 -12.86 2.62 -8.50
CA ASP A 126 -14.01 3.05 -9.29
C ASP A 126 -14.07 4.58 -9.44
N GLU A 127 -13.79 5.32 -8.36
CA GLU A 127 -13.72 6.79 -8.38
C GLU A 127 -12.58 7.29 -9.29
N LEU A 128 -11.42 6.61 -9.26
CA LEU A 128 -10.28 6.92 -10.14
C LEU A 128 -10.59 6.62 -11.61
N ALA A 129 -11.27 5.50 -11.89
CA ALA A 129 -11.70 5.14 -13.24
C ALA A 129 -12.71 6.15 -13.80
N ALA A 130 -13.66 6.60 -12.97
CA ALA A 130 -14.61 7.65 -13.36
C ALA A 130 -13.91 8.98 -13.65
N MET A 131 -12.96 9.40 -12.80
CA MET A 131 -12.21 10.64 -12.97
C MET A 131 -11.32 10.64 -14.21
N THR A 132 -10.62 9.53 -14.47
CA THR A 132 -9.78 9.37 -15.67
C THR A 132 -10.61 9.38 -16.95
N THR A 133 -11.78 8.76 -16.94
CA THR A 133 -12.72 8.79 -18.08
C THR A 133 -13.25 10.20 -18.33
N ALA A 134 -13.62 10.94 -17.27
CA ALA A 134 -14.08 12.32 -17.38
C ALA A 134 -12.99 13.25 -17.95
N HIS A 135 -11.76 13.16 -17.43
CA HIS A 135 -10.63 13.95 -17.93
C HIS A 135 -10.25 13.60 -19.39
N GLN A 136 -10.52 12.37 -19.82
CA GLN A 136 -10.28 11.97 -21.21
C GLN A 136 -11.31 12.61 -22.15
N LEU A 137 -12.59 12.60 -21.78
CA LEU A 137 -13.65 13.26 -22.55
C LEU A 137 -13.45 14.78 -22.65
N GLU A 138 -13.03 15.43 -21.56
CA GLU A 138 -12.69 16.85 -21.60
C GLU A 138 -11.52 17.14 -22.53
N ARG A 139 -10.47 16.31 -22.50
CA ARG A 139 -9.33 16.46 -23.42
C ARG A 139 -9.76 16.31 -24.88
N GLU A 140 -10.55 15.30 -25.20
CA GLU A 140 -11.06 15.08 -26.56
C GLU A 140 -11.94 16.26 -27.03
N SER A 141 -12.72 16.86 -26.14
CA SER A 141 -13.50 18.06 -26.44
C SER A 141 -12.62 19.27 -26.75
N TRP A 142 -11.58 19.51 -25.95
CA TRP A 142 -10.64 20.60 -26.19
C TRP A 142 -9.81 20.38 -27.45
N GLU A 143 -9.35 19.16 -27.71
CA GLU A 143 -8.63 18.80 -28.94
C GLU A 143 -9.52 19.03 -30.18
N ALA A 144 -10.80 18.67 -30.12
CA ALA A 144 -11.75 18.96 -31.20
C ALA A 144 -11.91 20.47 -31.43
N GLN A 145 -12.02 21.28 -30.37
CA GLN A 145 -12.09 22.74 -30.50
C GLN A 145 -10.83 23.33 -31.12
N VAL A 146 -9.65 22.86 -30.72
CA VAL A 146 -8.37 23.31 -31.30
C VAL A 146 -8.33 23.00 -32.80
N VAL A 147 -8.75 21.81 -33.22
CA VAL A 147 -8.80 21.46 -34.65
C VAL A 147 -9.74 22.37 -35.44
N VAL A 148 -10.91 22.69 -34.89
CA VAL A 148 -11.87 23.62 -35.54
C VAL A 148 -11.25 25.00 -35.70
N LEU A 149 -10.66 25.55 -34.63
CA LEU A 149 -10.01 26.86 -34.66
C LEU A 149 -8.82 26.89 -35.63
N GLN A 150 -8.07 25.80 -35.72
CA GLN A 150 -6.95 25.68 -36.66
C GLN A 150 -7.45 25.75 -38.12
N ASN A 151 -8.55 25.05 -38.43
CA ASN A 151 -9.15 25.07 -39.76
C ASN A 151 -9.68 26.46 -40.13
N GLU A 152 -10.32 27.17 -39.19
CA GLU A 152 -10.78 28.55 -39.39
C GLU A 152 -9.60 29.49 -39.66
N LEU A 153 -8.52 29.36 -38.89
CA LEU A 153 -7.32 30.17 -39.07
C LEU A 153 -6.67 29.93 -40.44
N ASP A 154 -6.60 28.67 -40.88
CA ASP A 154 -6.05 28.32 -42.20
C ASP A 154 -6.94 28.81 -43.34
N GLN A 155 -8.27 28.81 -43.16
CA GLN A 155 -9.22 29.35 -44.13
C GLN A 155 -9.05 30.86 -44.29
N GLU A 156 -8.98 31.60 -43.18
CA GLU A 156 -8.72 33.05 -43.16
C GLU A 156 -7.36 33.40 -43.77
N ARG A 157 -6.32 32.62 -43.44
CA ARG A 157 -4.99 32.79 -44.03
C ARG A 157 -5.01 32.61 -45.54
N ASN A 158 -5.70 31.59 -46.03
CA ASN A 158 -5.81 31.32 -47.47
C ASN A 158 -6.61 32.41 -48.20
N ALA A 159 -7.69 32.91 -47.59
CA ALA A 159 -8.46 34.03 -48.13
C ALA A 159 -7.59 35.30 -48.23
N ASN A 160 -6.83 35.63 -47.19
CA ASN A 160 -5.92 36.77 -47.20
C ASN A 160 -4.78 36.63 -48.22
N ILE A 161 -4.21 35.43 -48.38
CA ILE A 161 -3.21 35.20 -49.42
C ILE A 161 -3.82 35.42 -50.82
N ALA A 162 -5.07 34.99 -51.03
CA ALA A 162 -5.77 35.19 -52.29
C ALA A 162 -6.04 36.68 -52.58
N THR A 163 -6.48 37.45 -51.57
CA THR A 163 -6.70 38.90 -51.73
C THR A 163 -5.39 39.65 -52.01
N VAL A 164 -4.31 39.34 -51.29
CA VAL A 164 -2.99 39.93 -51.54
C VAL A 164 -2.49 39.61 -52.95
N ARG A 165 -2.59 38.36 -53.42
CA ARG A 165 -2.24 38.01 -54.80
C ARG A 165 -3.06 38.79 -55.82
N HIS A 166 -4.36 38.96 -55.57
CA HIS A 166 -5.22 39.74 -56.46
C HIS A 166 -4.76 41.21 -56.55
N LEU A 167 -4.46 41.84 -55.41
CA LEU A 167 -3.94 43.21 -55.35
C LEU A 167 -2.59 43.34 -56.07
N THR A 168 -1.67 42.39 -55.86
CA THR A 168 -0.38 42.36 -56.57
C THR A 168 -0.56 42.28 -58.09
N ASN A 169 -1.48 41.43 -58.56
CA ASN A 169 -1.78 41.32 -59.99
C ASN A 169 -2.35 42.61 -60.56
N LEU A 170 -3.26 43.29 -59.84
CA LEU A 170 -3.81 44.58 -60.26
C LEU A 170 -2.73 45.67 -60.36
N LEU A 171 -1.83 45.74 -59.37
CA LEU A 171 -0.72 46.69 -59.38
C LEU A 171 0.27 46.42 -60.51
N SER A 172 0.54 45.15 -60.82
CA SER A 172 1.37 44.74 -61.97
C SER A 172 0.74 45.13 -63.32
N THR A 173 -0.59 45.05 -63.45
CA THR A 173 -1.28 45.48 -64.68
C THR A 173 -1.34 47.00 -64.87
N GLN A 174 -1.20 47.79 -63.79
CA GLN A 174 -1.24 49.25 -63.86
C GLN A 174 0.14 49.92 -64.04
N ASN A 175 1.25 49.23 -63.80
CA ASN A 175 2.62 49.76 -63.97
C ASN A 175 3.54 48.75 -64.68
N PRO A 176 3.61 48.75 -66.02
CA PRO A 176 4.47 47.85 -66.78
C PRO A 176 5.97 48.22 -66.78
N SER A 177 6.41 49.25 -66.04
CA SER A 177 7.77 49.81 -66.12
C SER A 177 8.70 49.51 -64.94
N LEU A 178 8.35 48.62 -64.02
CA LEU A 178 9.24 48.16 -62.96
C LEU A 178 9.36 46.64 -62.98
N VAL A 179 10.11 46.15 -63.96
CA VAL A 179 10.67 44.79 -63.98
C VAL A 179 12.16 44.93 -64.27
N PRO A 180 13.05 44.49 -63.37
CA PRO A 180 14.21 43.69 -63.74
C PRO A 180 13.83 42.20 -63.74
#